data_AF-A0A2K3LLW0-F1
#
_entry.id   AF-A0A2K3LLW0-F1
#
_cell.length_a   1.000
_cell.length_b   1.000
_cell.length_c   1.000
_cell.angle_alpha   90.00
_cell.angle_beta   90.00
_cell.angle_gamma   90.00
#
_symmetry.space_group_name_H-M   'P 1'
#
loop_
_entity.id
_entity.type
_entity.pdbx_description
1 polymer ?
#
loop_
_entity_poly.entity_id
_entity_poly.type
_entity_poly.pdbx_seq_one_letter_code
_entity_poly.pdbx_strand_id
1 'polypeptide(L)'
;MKLAMVQASSMAAVVLLVSLNHVGWLFLPQQSVWRMSLVFVLVFVFRILNDILLRRYSVLILDEAHERSLNTDILIGILSRVIIKRQETYNDQQKWILSGESISPEQMVFPLKLVLMSATLRVQYFTSGKLFRTPPPVIKVPTRQFPKLPSGGILVFVTGQREVEALCRKLRRASKEFVMKKVKGSAEKDGTVVHETSLVVMMKDDNNFDENKSDSHDSETESELEFNDDDDNRKDSENNSNIVDVLGKEENLASLKAAFENLSAQAPLSSSNGKRTFSVNTEDGLDPSTFCREKIARENHNSSPGALFVLPLYAMLPAAAQLRVFEEVKEGERLVVVATNVAETSLTIPGIKYVVDTGREKVKNYDSTNGMETYEVKFISKASAAQRAGRAGRTAAGHFYRLYSSAAFNNEFPEFSPAEVEKVPVHGVVLFLKSMLIKD
;
A
#
# COMPACT_ATOMS: atom_id res chain seq x y z
N MET A 1 5.59 0.88 -2.45
CA MET A 1 5.28 -0.14 -3.48
C MET A 1 6.23 -1.35 -3.47
N LYS A 2 7.57 -1.20 -3.57
CA LYS A 2 8.48 -2.37 -3.56
C LYS A 2 8.27 -3.30 -2.35
N LEU A 3 8.13 -2.72 -1.17
CA LEU A 3 7.85 -3.44 0.07
C LEU A 3 6.54 -4.24 0.05
N ALA A 4 5.45 -3.61 -0.41
CA ALA A 4 4.16 -4.26 -0.57
C ALA A 4 4.24 -5.48 -1.50
N MET A 5 5.04 -5.38 -2.57
CA MET A 5 5.23 -6.48 -3.52
C MET A 5 5.97 -7.67 -2.90
N VAL A 6 7.02 -7.42 -2.10
CA VAL A 6 7.73 -8.48 -1.37
C VAL A 6 6.83 -9.14 -0.34
N GLN A 7 6.03 -8.35 0.37
CA GLN A 7 5.08 -8.88 1.34
C GLN A 7 4.01 -9.74 0.65
N ALA A 8 3.44 -9.25 -0.46
CA ALA A 8 2.44 -9.97 -1.23
C ALA A 8 2.98 -11.28 -1.83
N SER A 9 4.19 -11.28 -2.38
CA SER A 9 4.82 -12.49 -2.93
C SER A 9 5.10 -13.53 -1.84
N SER A 10 5.59 -13.08 -0.68
CA SER A 10 5.87 -13.96 0.46
C SER A 10 4.56 -14.56 1.00
N MET A 11 3.51 -13.74 1.18
CA MET A 11 2.20 -14.22 1.60
C MET A 11 1.59 -15.19 0.58
N ALA A 12 1.72 -14.93 -0.72
CA ALA A 12 1.21 -15.82 -1.75
C ALA A 12 1.88 -17.20 -1.72
N ALA A 13 3.20 -17.26 -1.52
CA ALA A 13 3.91 -18.53 -1.38
C ALA A 13 3.39 -19.34 -0.18
N VAL A 14 3.20 -18.69 0.97
CA VAL A 14 2.65 -19.31 2.19
C VAL A 14 1.22 -19.83 1.96
N VAL A 15 0.34 -18.99 1.41
CA VAL A 15 -1.08 -19.33 1.21
C VAL A 15 -1.28 -20.43 0.19
N LEU A 16 -0.48 -20.43 -0.89
CA LEU A 16 -0.56 -21.45 -1.93
C LEU A 16 0.14 -22.76 -1.56
N LEU A 17 0.85 -22.81 -0.43
CA LEU A 17 1.72 -23.94 -0.03
C LEU A 17 2.74 -24.29 -1.12
N VAL A 18 3.29 -23.27 -1.77
CA VAL A 18 4.24 -23.42 -2.89
C VAL A 18 5.61 -22.90 -2.46
N SER A 19 6.67 -23.59 -2.89
CA SER A 19 8.05 -23.14 -2.67
C SER A 19 8.29 -21.74 -3.23
N LEU A 20 9.09 -20.93 -2.53
CA LEU A 20 9.56 -19.62 -3.01
C LEU A 20 10.25 -19.69 -4.38
N ASN A 21 10.71 -20.87 -4.82
CA ASN A 21 11.28 -21.06 -6.16
C ASN A 21 10.24 -20.92 -7.29
N HIS A 22 8.95 -21.00 -7.00
CA HIS A 22 7.86 -20.86 -7.98
C HIS A 22 7.11 -19.52 -7.88
N VAL A 23 7.37 -18.72 -6.83
CA VAL A 23 6.76 -17.39 -6.60
C VAL A 23 7.84 -16.33 -6.51
N GLY A 24 7.83 -15.35 -7.41
CA GLY A 24 8.88 -14.34 -7.48
C GLY A 24 8.39 -12.94 -7.71
N TRP A 25 9.34 -12.02 -7.75
CA TRP A 25 9.11 -10.62 -7.98
C TRP A 25 10.18 -10.03 -8.90
N LEU A 26 9.77 -9.07 -9.73
CA LEU A 26 10.66 -8.33 -10.64
C LEU A 26 10.57 -6.84 -10.34
N PHE A 27 11.71 -6.27 -9.94
CA PHE A 27 11.85 -4.82 -9.78
C PHE A 27 12.43 -4.14 -11.02
N LEU A 28 13.26 -4.86 -11.78
CA LEU A 28 13.99 -4.33 -12.92
C LEU A 28 13.76 -5.17 -14.18
N PRO A 29 13.85 -4.58 -15.38
CA PRO A 29 13.53 -5.26 -16.64
C PRO A 29 14.44 -6.46 -16.96
N GLN A 30 15.68 -6.46 -16.49
CA GLN A 30 16.70 -7.45 -16.84
C GLN A 30 16.70 -8.71 -15.96
N GLN A 31 15.86 -8.77 -14.91
CA GLN A 31 15.82 -9.94 -14.03
C GLN A 31 15.12 -11.12 -14.71
N SER A 32 15.80 -12.27 -14.72
CA SER A 32 15.35 -13.52 -15.33
C SER A 32 14.60 -14.41 -14.35
N VAL A 33 13.40 -14.87 -14.71
CA VAL A 33 12.53 -15.71 -13.84
C VAL A 33 11.97 -16.92 -14.58
N TRP A 34 12.83 -17.63 -15.32
CA TRP A 34 12.46 -18.73 -16.22
C TRP A 34 11.80 -19.95 -15.56
N ARG A 35 11.87 -20.08 -14.23
CA ARG A 35 11.30 -21.21 -13.46
C ARG A 35 10.06 -20.86 -12.65
N MET A 36 9.63 -19.61 -12.67
CA MET A 36 8.59 -19.12 -11.75
C MET A 36 7.21 -19.19 -12.39
N SER A 37 6.25 -19.77 -11.67
CA SER A 37 4.87 -19.91 -12.13
C SER A 37 4.02 -18.68 -11.79
N LEU A 38 4.37 -17.97 -10.71
CA LEU A 38 3.73 -16.73 -10.29
C LEU A 38 4.80 -15.63 -10.15
N VAL A 39 4.62 -14.51 -10.81
CA VAL A 39 5.58 -13.39 -10.81
C VAL A 39 4.86 -12.09 -10.56
N PHE A 40 5.23 -11.39 -9.49
CA PHE A 40 4.81 -10.03 -9.20
C PHE A 40 5.70 -9.04 -9.94
N VAL A 41 5.11 -8.10 -10.67
CA VAL A 41 5.86 -7.15 -11.50
C VAL A 41 5.42 -5.74 -11.18
N LEU A 42 6.37 -4.89 -10.76
CA LEU A 42 6.07 -3.49 -10.45
C LEU A 42 6.01 -2.62 -11.72
N VAL A 43 6.84 -2.92 -12.72
CA VAL A 43 6.91 -2.17 -13.99
C VAL A 43 6.74 -3.13 -15.16
N PHE A 44 5.48 -3.38 -15.55
CA PHE A 44 5.17 -4.34 -16.61
C PHE A 44 5.32 -3.76 -18.03
N VAL A 45 5.29 -2.44 -18.14
CA VAL A 45 5.29 -1.69 -19.41
C VAL A 45 6.46 -2.09 -20.34
N PHE A 46 7.67 -2.23 -19.80
CA PHE A 46 8.84 -2.67 -20.56
C PHE A 46 8.75 -4.09 -21.11
N ARG A 47 7.93 -4.95 -20.50
CA ARG A 47 7.74 -6.33 -21.00
C ARG A 47 6.86 -6.36 -22.23
N ILE A 48 5.84 -5.52 -22.29
CA ILE A 48 4.99 -5.36 -23.47
C ILE A 48 5.78 -4.78 -24.63
N LEU A 49 6.70 -3.84 -24.36
CA LEU A 49 7.58 -3.30 -25.41
C LEU A 49 8.44 -4.38 -26.08
N ASN A 50 8.90 -5.36 -25.30
CA ASN A 50 9.71 -6.47 -25.82
C ASN A 50 8.89 -7.57 -26.49
N ASP A 51 7.71 -7.89 -25.95
CA ASP A 51 6.80 -8.90 -26.49
C ASP A 51 5.34 -8.44 -26.31
N ILE A 52 4.80 -7.82 -27.36
CA ILE A 52 3.43 -7.30 -27.37
C ILE A 52 2.39 -8.42 -27.19
N LEU A 53 2.69 -9.63 -27.69
CA LEU A 53 1.79 -10.78 -27.58
C LEU A 53 1.89 -11.47 -26.22
N LEU A 54 2.86 -11.10 -25.37
CA LEU A 54 3.01 -11.63 -24.02
C LEU A 54 2.99 -13.17 -24.00
N ARG A 55 3.65 -13.82 -24.95
CA ARG A 55 3.52 -15.27 -25.21
C ARG A 55 3.86 -16.12 -23.99
N ARG A 56 4.75 -15.61 -23.14
CA ARG A 56 5.17 -16.23 -21.87
C ARG A 56 4.09 -16.23 -20.77
N TYR A 57 2.98 -15.53 -20.97
CA TYR A 57 1.93 -15.37 -19.98
C TYR A 57 0.62 -16.00 -20.45
N SER A 58 0.00 -16.77 -19.56
CA SER A 58 -1.35 -17.35 -19.74
C SER A 58 -2.41 -16.55 -18.98
N VAL A 59 -2.05 -15.98 -17.83
CA VAL A 59 -2.90 -15.15 -16.98
C VAL A 59 -2.12 -13.90 -16.59
N LEU A 60 -2.75 -12.74 -16.67
CA LEU A 60 -2.23 -11.48 -16.17
C LEU A 60 -3.23 -10.88 -15.17
N ILE A 61 -2.75 -10.53 -13.99
CA ILE A 61 -3.53 -9.91 -12.93
C ILE A 61 -3.04 -8.48 -12.75
N LEU A 62 -3.92 -7.50 -12.94
CA LEU A 62 -3.65 -6.11 -12.61
C LEU A 62 -4.35 -5.79 -11.29
N ASP A 63 -3.57 -5.56 -10.25
CA ASP A 63 -4.06 -5.25 -8.92
C ASP A 63 -4.18 -3.74 -8.70
N GLU A 64 -5.00 -3.35 -7.73
CA GLU A 64 -5.28 -1.95 -7.36
C GLU A 64 -5.70 -1.05 -8.54
N ALA A 65 -6.47 -1.60 -9.48
CA ALA A 65 -6.95 -0.87 -10.66
C ALA A 65 -7.83 0.37 -10.34
N HIS A 66 -8.22 0.57 -9.06
CA HIS A 66 -8.87 1.80 -8.62
C HIS A 66 -7.93 2.99 -8.52
N GLU A 67 -6.60 2.79 -8.41
CA GLU A 67 -5.65 3.91 -8.32
C GLU A 67 -5.63 4.73 -9.62
N ARG A 68 -6.09 4.14 -10.74
CA ARG A 68 -6.16 4.77 -12.07
C ARG A 68 -4.85 5.47 -12.42
N SER A 69 -3.74 4.80 -12.11
CA SER A 69 -2.41 5.27 -12.47
C SER A 69 -2.22 5.23 -13.98
N LEU A 70 -1.39 6.13 -14.49
CA LEU A 70 -1.15 6.30 -15.92
C LEU A 70 -0.73 4.98 -16.57
N ASN A 71 0.24 4.29 -15.95
CA ASN A 71 0.74 3.00 -16.43
C ASN A 71 -0.34 1.93 -16.47
N THR A 72 -1.22 1.89 -15.47
CA THR A 72 -2.31 0.90 -15.40
C THR A 72 -3.35 1.16 -16.48
N ASP A 73 -3.73 2.42 -16.70
CA ASP A 73 -4.69 2.79 -17.74
C ASP A 73 -4.14 2.49 -19.15
N ILE A 74 -2.86 2.83 -19.42
CA ILE A 74 -2.18 2.47 -20.68
C ILE A 74 -2.17 0.95 -20.86
N LEU A 75 -1.80 0.21 -19.81
CA LEU A 75 -1.70 -1.24 -19.82
C LEU A 75 -3.05 -1.90 -20.12
N ILE A 76 -4.12 -1.46 -19.46
CA ILE A 76 -5.49 -1.92 -19.72
C ILE A 76 -5.87 -1.64 -21.19
N GLY A 77 -5.56 -0.45 -21.70
CA GLY A 77 -5.81 -0.08 -23.09
C GLY A 77 -5.13 -1.01 -24.09
N ILE A 78 -3.83 -1.27 -23.91
CA ILE A 78 -3.06 -2.19 -24.78
C ILE A 78 -3.59 -3.62 -24.68
N LEU A 79 -3.78 -4.11 -23.45
CA LEU A 79 -4.22 -5.49 -23.21
C LEU A 79 -5.61 -5.77 -23.77
N SER A 80 -6.51 -4.79 -23.77
CA SER A 80 -7.84 -4.93 -24.38
C SER A 80 -7.77 -5.35 -25.87
N ARG A 81 -6.72 -4.93 -26.58
CA ARG A 81 -6.46 -5.30 -27.99
C ARG A 81 -5.66 -6.59 -28.10
N VAL A 82 -4.63 -6.74 -27.27
CA VAL A 82 -3.75 -7.93 -27.28
C VAL A 82 -4.53 -9.22 -27.01
N ILE A 83 -5.49 -9.20 -26.08
CA ILE A 83 -6.30 -10.40 -25.75
C ILE A 83 -7.08 -10.88 -26.97
N ILE A 84 -7.71 -9.96 -27.72
CA ILE A 84 -8.45 -10.27 -28.95
C ILE A 84 -7.49 -10.86 -29.98
N LYS A 85 -6.36 -10.18 -30.22
CA LYS A 85 -5.38 -10.63 -31.22
C LYS A 85 -4.79 -11.99 -30.90
N ARG A 86 -4.53 -12.28 -29.62
CA ARG A 86 -4.06 -13.61 -29.18
C ARG A 86 -5.11 -14.68 -29.39
N GLN A 87 -6.38 -14.39 -29.14
CA GLN A 87 -7.45 -15.35 -29.37
C GLN A 87 -7.59 -15.67 -30.86
N GLU A 88 -7.53 -14.67 -31.73
CA GLU A 88 -7.52 -14.86 -33.19
C GLU A 88 -6.33 -15.70 -33.64
N THR A 89 -5.12 -15.32 -33.19
CA THR A 89 -3.87 -16.02 -33.54
C THR A 89 -3.91 -17.48 -33.08
N TYR A 90 -4.43 -17.74 -31.87
CA TYR A 90 -4.61 -19.10 -31.37
C TYR A 90 -5.59 -19.89 -32.25
N ASN A 91 -6.72 -19.30 -32.64
CA ASN A 91 -7.70 -19.97 -33.49
C ASN A 91 -7.13 -20.32 -34.88
N ASP A 92 -6.35 -19.42 -35.48
CA ASP A 92 -5.68 -19.68 -36.76
C ASP A 92 -4.58 -20.73 -36.62
N GLN A 93 -3.80 -20.66 -35.54
CA GLN A 93 -2.83 -21.70 -35.17
C GLN A 93 -3.48 -23.08 -35.08
N GLN A 94 -4.67 -23.21 -34.48
CA GLN A 94 -5.38 -24.50 -34.41
C GLN A 94 -5.75 -25.03 -35.80
N LYS A 95 -6.15 -24.15 -36.73
CA LYS A 95 -6.47 -24.55 -38.12
C LYS A 95 -5.22 -25.05 -38.86
N TRP A 96 -4.09 -24.38 -38.70
CA TRP A 96 -2.81 -24.77 -39.32
C TRP A 96 -2.31 -26.13 -38.81
N ILE A 97 -2.42 -26.37 -37.50
CA ILE A 97 -2.09 -27.67 -36.92
C ILE A 97 -2.99 -28.76 -37.49
N LEU A 98 -4.29 -28.49 -37.66
CA LEU A 98 -5.24 -29.43 -38.26
C LEU A 98 -4.96 -29.69 -39.75
N SER A 99 -4.40 -28.73 -40.49
CA SER A 99 -3.96 -28.91 -41.88
C SER A 99 -2.58 -29.58 -42.02
N GLY A 100 -1.95 -29.97 -40.91
CA GLY A 100 -0.66 -30.69 -40.91
C GLY A 100 0.58 -29.81 -40.87
N GLU A 101 0.44 -28.50 -40.62
CA GLU A 101 1.59 -27.61 -40.44
C GLU A 101 2.17 -27.73 -39.02
N SER A 102 3.50 -27.76 -38.91
CA SER A 102 4.20 -27.77 -37.64
C SER A 102 4.61 -26.35 -37.21
N ILE A 103 4.34 -25.98 -35.96
CA ILE A 103 4.69 -24.67 -35.41
C ILE A 103 5.68 -24.86 -34.27
N SER A 104 6.75 -24.06 -34.27
CA SER A 104 7.77 -24.15 -33.23
C SER A 104 7.20 -23.77 -31.85
N PRO A 105 7.64 -24.42 -30.76
CA PRO A 105 7.11 -24.13 -29.41
C PRO A 105 7.23 -22.66 -28.99
N GLU A 106 8.27 -21.96 -29.44
CA GLU A 106 8.55 -20.55 -29.12
C GLU A 106 7.62 -19.57 -29.86
N GLN A 107 7.04 -20.02 -30.98
CA GLN A 107 6.09 -19.25 -31.78
C GLN A 107 4.65 -19.50 -31.38
N MET A 108 4.38 -20.55 -30.59
CA MET A 108 3.03 -20.84 -30.14
C MET A 108 2.45 -19.71 -29.30
N VAL A 109 1.19 -19.37 -29.59
CA VAL A 109 0.42 -18.36 -28.87
C VAL A 109 -0.79 -19.03 -28.25
N PHE A 110 -0.91 -18.93 -26.93
CA PHE A 110 -2.09 -19.41 -26.19
C PHE A 110 -3.04 -18.24 -25.90
N PRO A 111 -4.33 -18.49 -25.56
CA PRO A 111 -5.22 -17.46 -25.06
C PRO A 111 -4.67 -16.80 -23.79
N LEU A 112 -4.90 -15.49 -23.63
CA LEU A 112 -4.54 -14.74 -22.43
C LEU A 112 -5.79 -14.43 -21.62
N LYS A 113 -5.77 -14.76 -20.32
CA LYS A 113 -6.79 -14.32 -19.37
C LYS A 113 -6.31 -13.05 -18.65
N LEU A 114 -7.14 -12.03 -18.61
CA LEU A 114 -6.89 -10.79 -17.86
C LEU A 114 -7.83 -10.72 -16.66
N VAL A 115 -7.27 -10.49 -15.47
CA VAL A 115 -8.00 -10.28 -14.23
C VAL A 115 -7.69 -8.87 -13.73
N LEU A 116 -8.73 -8.06 -13.55
CA LEU A 116 -8.60 -6.73 -12.94
C LEU A 116 -9.10 -6.81 -11.50
N MET A 117 -8.19 -6.61 -10.54
CA MET A 117 -8.49 -6.61 -9.11
C MET A 117 -8.52 -5.18 -8.58
N SER A 118 -9.47 -4.92 -7.68
CA SER A 118 -9.62 -3.61 -7.05
C SER A 118 -10.60 -3.65 -5.88
N ALA A 119 -10.30 -2.89 -4.84
CA ALA A 119 -11.18 -2.71 -3.69
C ALA A 119 -12.44 -1.86 -3.97
N THR A 120 -12.35 -0.86 -4.84
CA THR A 120 -13.42 0.15 -5.04
C THR A 120 -13.58 0.55 -6.50
N LEU A 121 -13.62 -0.42 -7.41
CA LEU A 121 -13.67 -0.15 -8.85
C LEU A 121 -15.03 0.42 -9.29
N ARG A 122 -15.01 1.43 -10.18
CA ARG A 122 -16.17 1.82 -10.99
C ARG A 122 -16.45 0.74 -12.05
N VAL A 123 -17.19 -0.29 -11.67
CA VAL A 123 -17.47 -1.46 -12.52
C VAL A 123 -18.06 -1.07 -13.89
N GLN A 124 -18.90 -0.03 -13.93
CA GLN A 124 -19.58 0.43 -15.14
C GLN A 124 -18.63 0.76 -16.30
N TYR A 125 -17.42 1.26 -16.04
CA TYR A 125 -16.47 1.57 -17.12
C TYR A 125 -16.07 0.32 -17.91
N PHE A 126 -15.88 -0.79 -17.21
CA PHE A 126 -15.45 -2.06 -17.80
C PHE A 126 -16.60 -2.85 -18.41
N THR A 127 -17.82 -2.67 -17.90
CA THR A 127 -19.01 -3.41 -18.36
C THR A 127 -19.83 -2.64 -19.40
N SER A 128 -19.51 -1.37 -19.69
CA SER A 128 -20.26 -0.52 -20.63
C SER A 128 -20.18 -0.94 -22.11
N GLY A 129 -19.33 -1.90 -22.46
CA GLY A 129 -19.06 -2.28 -23.86
C GLY A 129 -18.07 -1.36 -24.59
N LYS A 130 -17.65 -0.24 -23.98
CA LYS A 130 -16.70 0.71 -24.60
C LYS A 130 -15.27 0.17 -24.64
N LEU A 131 -14.80 -0.39 -23.52
CA LEU A 131 -13.43 -0.89 -23.39
C LEU A 131 -13.29 -2.35 -23.82
N PHE A 132 -14.29 -3.18 -23.49
CA PHE A 132 -14.36 -4.57 -23.91
C PHE A 132 -15.65 -4.79 -24.69
N ARG A 133 -15.54 -5.31 -25.93
CA ARG A 133 -16.70 -5.57 -26.81
C ARG A 133 -17.75 -6.45 -26.13
N THR A 134 -17.29 -7.49 -25.44
CA THR A 134 -18.10 -8.33 -24.56
C THR A 134 -17.83 -7.94 -23.10
N PRO A 135 -18.85 -7.50 -22.34
CA PRO A 135 -18.67 -7.16 -20.93
C PRO A 135 -18.05 -8.32 -20.13
N PRO A 136 -17.00 -8.08 -19.34
CA PRO A 136 -16.36 -9.13 -18.55
C PRO A 136 -17.23 -9.53 -17.35
N PRO A 137 -17.12 -10.78 -16.87
CA PRO A 137 -17.80 -11.21 -15.65
C PRO A 137 -17.29 -10.46 -14.42
N VAL A 138 -18.18 -10.12 -13.50
CA VAL A 138 -17.86 -9.36 -12.28
C VAL A 138 -18.06 -10.26 -11.06
N ILE A 139 -16.99 -10.47 -10.31
CA ILE A 139 -17.00 -11.26 -9.07
C ILE A 139 -16.87 -10.29 -7.89
N LYS A 140 -17.91 -10.23 -7.05
CA LYS A 140 -17.86 -9.45 -5.81
C LYS A 140 -17.45 -10.37 -4.67
N VAL A 141 -16.28 -10.11 -4.09
CA VAL A 141 -15.82 -10.81 -2.89
C VAL A 141 -16.18 -9.95 -1.68
N PRO A 142 -17.09 -10.41 -0.79
CA PRO A 142 -17.47 -9.64 0.38
C PRO A 142 -16.28 -9.46 1.32
N THR A 143 -16.12 -8.26 1.86
CA THR A 143 -15.15 -8.00 2.92
C THR A 143 -15.67 -8.54 4.24
N ARG A 144 -14.78 -9.11 5.06
CA ARG A 144 -15.15 -9.63 6.38
C ARG A 144 -15.44 -8.45 7.31
N GLN A 145 -16.63 -8.43 7.91
CA GLN A 145 -16.99 -7.48 8.97
C GLN A 145 -17.18 -8.26 10.26
N PHE A 146 -16.58 -7.78 11.35
CA PHE A 146 -16.66 -8.43 12.65
C PHE A 146 -17.24 -7.44 13.69
N PRO A 147 -18.10 -7.88 14.62
CA PRO A 147 -18.96 -6.98 15.41
C PRO A 147 -18.44 -6.60 16.81
N LYS A 148 -17.25 -7.02 17.26
CA LYS A 148 -16.78 -6.78 18.63
C LYS A 148 -15.46 -6.02 18.68
N LEU A 149 -15.41 -4.99 19.54
CA LEU A 149 -14.27 -4.10 19.82
C LEU A 149 -13.12 -4.82 20.54
N PRO A 150 -11.96 -5.06 19.91
CA PRO A 150 -10.81 -5.63 20.59
C PRO A 150 -9.67 -4.59 20.72
N SER A 151 -8.71 -4.83 21.63
CA SER A 151 -7.48 -4.03 21.69
C SER A 151 -6.73 -4.06 20.35
N GLY A 152 -6.19 -2.92 19.90
CA GLY A 152 -5.47 -2.85 18.63
C GLY A 152 -4.81 -1.50 18.39
N GLY A 153 -3.97 -1.45 17.36
CA GLY A 153 -3.26 -0.26 16.92
C GLY A 153 -4.17 0.76 16.23
N ILE A 154 -3.70 2.00 16.19
CA ILE A 154 -4.39 3.16 15.63
C ILE A 154 -3.63 3.65 14.41
N LEU A 155 -4.33 3.88 13.29
CA LEU A 155 -3.80 4.51 12.09
C LEU A 155 -4.47 5.89 11.93
N VAL A 156 -3.67 6.94 11.82
CA VAL A 156 -4.14 8.32 11.67
C VAL A 156 -3.74 8.86 10.31
N PHE A 157 -4.69 9.31 9.51
CA PHE A 157 -4.43 9.93 8.20
C PHE A 157 -4.35 11.45 8.29
N VAL A 158 -3.21 12.01 7.88
CA VAL A 158 -2.95 13.45 7.73
C VAL A 158 -2.38 13.73 6.33
N THR A 159 -2.14 14.99 5.97
CA THR A 159 -1.92 15.37 4.56
C THR A 159 -0.46 15.40 4.14
N GLY A 160 0.48 15.68 5.06
CA GLY A 160 1.89 15.85 4.71
C GLY A 160 2.88 15.63 5.85
N GLN A 161 4.17 15.59 5.50
CA GLN A 161 5.26 15.28 6.41
C GLN A 161 5.26 16.15 7.68
N ARG A 162 5.14 17.48 7.52
CA ARG A 162 5.13 18.42 8.65
C ARG A 162 4.04 18.10 9.67
N GLU A 163 2.85 17.74 9.19
CA GLU A 163 1.71 17.35 10.04
C GLU A 163 1.97 16.01 10.73
N VAL A 164 2.52 15.03 10.00
CA VAL A 164 2.90 13.72 10.55
C VAL A 164 3.87 13.89 11.71
N GLU A 165 4.99 14.58 11.48
CA GLU A 165 6.03 14.76 12.49
C GLU A 165 5.52 15.56 13.70
N ALA A 166 4.77 16.64 13.45
CA ALA A 166 4.19 17.46 14.52
C ALA A 166 3.22 16.67 15.39
N LEU A 167 2.34 15.86 14.78
CA LEU A 167 1.40 15.02 15.53
C LEU A 167 2.12 13.90 16.28
N CYS A 168 3.12 13.26 15.67
CA CYS A 168 3.98 12.29 16.35
C CYS A 168 4.61 12.88 17.62
N ARG A 169 5.20 14.08 17.54
CA ARG A 169 5.78 14.76 18.70
C ARG A 169 4.74 15.03 19.78
N LYS A 170 3.56 15.53 19.41
CA LYS A 170 2.47 15.81 20.36
C LYS A 170 1.98 14.54 21.06
N LEU A 171 1.77 13.46 20.32
CA LEU A 171 1.32 12.18 20.87
C LEU A 171 2.36 11.55 21.80
N ARG A 172 3.65 11.61 21.44
CA ARG A 172 4.74 11.14 22.30
C ARG A 172 4.80 11.91 23.62
N ARG A 173 4.68 13.25 23.57
CA ARG A 173 4.63 14.09 24.78
C ARG A 173 3.44 13.76 25.68
N ALA A 174 2.24 13.69 25.10
CA ALA A 174 1.03 13.33 25.83
C ALA A 174 1.09 11.93 26.44
N SER A 175 1.70 10.96 25.72
CA SER A 175 1.95 9.61 26.23
C SER A 175 2.87 9.62 27.46
N LYS A 176 3.98 10.36 27.40
CA LYS A 176 4.91 10.51 28.53
C LYS A 176 4.24 11.14 29.75
N GLU A 177 3.49 12.22 29.56
CA GLU A 177 2.74 12.89 30.63
C GLU A 177 1.71 11.95 31.28
N PHE A 178 0.99 11.17 30.47
CA PHE A 178 0.02 10.19 30.96
C PHE A 178 0.67 9.10 31.82
N VAL A 179 1.80 8.54 31.35
CA VAL A 179 2.56 7.53 32.10
C VAL A 179 3.10 8.11 33.41
N MET A 180 3.68 9.32 33.39
CA MET A 180 4.19 9.98 34.59
C MET A 180 3.09 10.28 35.62
N LYS A 181 1.92 10.76 35.17
CA LYS A 181 0.78 11.02 36.06
C LYS A 181 0.26 9.75 36.74
N LYS A 182 0.29 8.62 36.03
CA LYS A 182 -0.09 7.31 36.59
C LYS A 182 0.89 6.85 37.67
N VAL A 183 2.20 6.97 37.42
CA VAL A 183 3.25 6.58 38.40
C VAL A 183 3.14 7.42 39.68
N LYS A 184 2.90 8.73 39.57
CA LYS A 184 2.69 9.62 40.72
C LYS A 184 1.40 9.29 41.48
N GLY A 185 0.30 9.01 40.76
CA GLY A 185 -0.98 8.63 41.37
C GLY A 185 -0.99 7.25 42.04
N SER A 186 -0.10 6.33 41.64
CA SER A 186 0.13 5.06 42.36
C SER A 186 1.02 5.24 43.59
N ALA A 187 2.01 6.14 43.54
CA ALA A 187 2.92 6.40 44.67
C ALA A 187 2.22 7.08 45.87
N GLU A 188 1.25 7.97 45.63
CA GLU A 188 0.46 8.59 46.70
C GLU A 188 -0.52 7.62 47.38
N LYS A 189 -0.90 6.51 46.73
CA LYS A 189 -1.80 5.50 47.30
C LYS A 189 -1.09 4.41 48.11
N ASP A 190 0.20 4.17 47.86
CA ASP A 190 0.94 3.02 48.41
C ASP A 190 2.12 3.41 49.32
N GLY A 191 2.24 4.70 49.69
CA GLY A 191 3.17 5.16 50.72
C GLY A 191 4.65 4.83 50.49
N THR A 192 5.03 4.46 49.26
CA THR A 192 6.36 3.92 48.96
C THR A 192 7.16 4.96 48.15
N VAL A 193 8.31 5.35 48.70
CA VAL A 193 9.28 6.25 48.06
C VAL A 193 9.87 5.54 46.84
N VAL A 194 9.60 6.05 45.64
CA VAL A 194 10.08 5.46 44.38
C VAL A 194 11.51 5.92 44.13
N HIS A 195 12.46 4.98 44.03
CA HIS A 195 13.84 5.27 43.60
C HIS A 195 13.84 5.78 42.14
N GLU A 196 14.39 6.98 41.95
CA GLU A 196 14.51 7.72 40.67
C GLU A 196 15.25 6.99 39.54
N THR A 197 15.87 5.84 39.82
CA THR A 197 16.80 5.16 38.93
C THR A 197 16.13 4.52 37.69
N SER A 198 14.84 4.15 37.77
CA SER A 198 14.13 3.54 36.63
C SER A 198 13.65 4.55 35.59
N LEU A 199 13.65 5.86 35.90
CA LEU A 199 13.19 6.93 35.00
C LEU A 199 14.26 7.32 33.97
N VAL A 200 15.54 7.17 34.34
CA VAL A 200 16.71 7.59 33.54
C VAL A 200 16.95 6.68 32.32
N VAL A 201 16.55 5.40 32.41
CA VAL A 201 16.72 4.44 31.30
C VAL A 201 15.78 4.78 30.12
N MET A 202 14.59 5.31 30.39
CA MET A 202 13.65 5.74 29.34
C MET A 202 14.04 7.08 28.68
N MET A 203 15.04 7.78 29.19
CA MET A 203 15.54 9.03 28.60
C MET A 203 16.65 8.81 27.55
N LYS A 204 17.22 7.60 27.42
CA LYS A 204 18.33 7.35 26.49
C LYS A 204 17.91 6.79 25.13
N ASP A 205 16.83 6.02 25.04
CA ASP A 205 16.44 5.35 23.78
C ASP A 205 15.74 6.28 22.77
N ASP A 206 15.21 7.43 23.20
CA ASP A 206 14.56 8.40 22.32
C ASP A 206 15.51 9.46 21.75
N ASN A 207 16.69 9.66 22.36
CA ASN A 207 17.65 10.69 21.93
C ASN A 207 18.45 10.29 20.68
N ASN A 208 18.35 9.05 20.22
CA ASN A 208 19.09 8.59 19.04
C ASN A 208 18.45 9.05 17.70
N PHE A 209 17.43 9.90 17.75
CA PHE A 209 16.76 10.46 16.56
C PHE A 209 16.90 11.99 16.44
N ASP A 210 17.53 12.67 17.40
CA ASP A 210 17.56 14.14 17.47
C ASP A 210 18.94 14.81 17.28
N GLU A 211 20.01 14.06 16.98
CA GLU A 211 21.32 14.65 16.63
C GLU A 211 21.67 14.45 15.16
N ASN A 212 21.08 15.30 14.30
CA ASN A 212 21.69 15.90 13.10
C ASN A 212 20.62 16.43 12.14
N LYS A 213 19.99 17.54 12.49
CA LYS A 213 19.44 18.44 11.47
C LYS A 213 19.51 19.87 12.00
N SER A 214 20.53 20.58 11.55
CA SER A 214 20.67 22.03 11.71
C SER A 214 19.41 22.73 11.21
N ASP A 215 18.90 23.66 12.01
CA ASP A 215 17.87 24.62 11.60
C ASP A 215 18.32 25.36 10.34
N SER A 216 17.62 25.13 9.22
CA SER A 216 17.59 26.06 8.10
C SER A 216 16.17 26.60 7.97
N HIS A 217 16.02 27.87 8.30
CA HIS A 217 14.87 28.68 7.91
C HIS A 217 14.89 28.83 6.39
N ASP A 218 14.05 28.07 5.67
CA ASP A 218 13.80 28.34 4.26
C ASP A 218 12.73 29.43 4.14
N SER A 219 13.20 30.66 3.93
CA SER A 219 12.42 31.73 3.30
C SER A 219 12.52 31.54 1.78
N GLU A 220 11.45 31.06 1.16
CA GLU A 220 11.31 31.11 -0.29
C GLU A 220 10.91 32.54 -0.68
N THR A 221 11.88 33.31 -1.17
CA THR A 221 11.64 34.55 -1.92
C THR A 221 12.25 34.37 -3.30
N GLU A 222 11.42 34.55 -4.32
CA GLU A 222 11.83 34.52 -5.71
C GLU A 222 12.76 35.68 -6.06
N SER A 223 13.72 35.41 -6.95
CA SER A 223 14.32 36.45 -7.78
C SER A 223 14.70 35.83 -9.13
N GLU A 224 13.95 36.25 -10.14
CA GLU A 224 14.26 36.15 -11.57
C GLU A 224 15.68 36.67 -11.85
N LEU A 225 16.39 36.06 -12.80
CA LEU A 225 17.52 36.69 -13.46
C LEU A 225 17.45 36.48 -14.97
N GLU A 226 17.64 37.62 -15.63
CA GLU A 226 17.44 37.91 -17.04
C GLU A 226 18.45 37.22 -17.96
N PHE A 227 18.02 37.02 -19.20
CA PHE A 227 18.86 36.70 -20.34
C PHE A 227 19.83 37.85 -20.65
N ASN A 228 21.09 37.52 -20.90
CA ASN A 228 21.92 38.28 -21.84
C ASN A 228 22.75 37.29 -22.66
N ASP A 229 22.55 37.35 -23.97
CA ASP A 229 23.42 36.81 -25.00
C ASP A 229 24.78 37.52 -24.95
N ASP A 230 25.87 36.77 -25.13
CA ASP A 230 26.93 37.12 -26.08
C ASP A 230 28.03 36.03 -26.17
N ASP A 231 28.74 36.14 -27.28
CA ASP A 231 29.28 35.10 -28.15
C ASP A 231 30.72 34.63 -27.82
N ASP A 232 31.04 33.47 -28.40
CA ASP A 232 32.28 33.14 -29.11
C ASP A 232 33.44 32.29 -28.52
N ASN A 233 33.73 31.24 -29.29
CA ASN A 233 35.00 30.51 -29.58
C ASN A 233 35.69 29.50 -28.61
N ARG A 234 35.58 28.22 -29.03
CA ARG A 234 36.65 27.22 -29.33
C ARG A 234 37.48 26.56 -28.20
N LYS A 235 37.29 25.24 -27.98
CA LYS A 235 38.07 24.10 -28.57
C LYS A 235 37.76 22.76 -27.89
N ASP A 236 37.83 21.71 -28.70
CA ASP A 236 37.54 20.30 -28.44
C ASP A 236 38.28 19.65 -27.25
N SER A 237 37.61 18.73 -26.56
CA SER A 237 38.19 17.40 -26.29
C SER A 237 37.07 16.39 -25.98
N GLU A 238 37.10 15.29 -26.71
CA GLU A 238 36.25 14.12 -26.55
C GLU A 238 36.47 13.48 -25.16
N ASN A 239 35.39 13.09 -24.50
CA ASN A 239 35.40 11.90 -23.63
C ASN A 239 33.98 11.34 -23.49
N ASN A 240 33.71 10.30 -24.28
CA ASN A 240 32.61 9.36 -24.04
C ASN A 240 32.93 8.54 -22.79
N SER A 241 32.13 8.64 -21.73
CA SER A 241 31.75 7.48 -20.91
C SER A 241 30.70 7.85 -19.85
N ASN A 242 29.68 6.99 -19.74
CA ASN A 242 28.89 6.68 -18.55
C ASN A 242 27.83 7.71 -18.08
N ILE A 243 26.69 7.74 -18.79
CA ILE A 243 25.39 8.13 -18.21
C ILE A 243 24.56 6.88 -17.87
N VAL A 244 25.11 6.00 -17.03
CA VAL A 244 24.36 4.88 -16.45
C VAL A 244 24.87 4.63 -15.03
N ASP A 245 24.66 5.58 -14.10
CA ASP A 245 24.96 5.33 -12.69
C ASP A 245 24.00 6.04 -11.72
N VAL A 246 22.70 5.88 -11.97
CA VAL A 246 21.64 6.24 -11.01
C VAL A 246 20.68 5.05 -10.84
N LEU A 247 21.22 3.87 -10.51
CA LEU A 247 20.44 2.75 -9.99
C LEU A 247 21.19 2.10 -8.83
N GLY A 248 20.54 2.10 -7.66
CA GLY A 248 21.16 1.89 -6.36
C GLY A 248 21.77 0.52 -6.10
N LYS A 249 22.73 0.55 -5.17
CA LYS A 249 23.56 -0.54 -4.65
C LYS A 249 22.75 -1.79 -4.25
N GLU A 250 23.21 -2.94 -4.72
CA GLU A 250 22.63 -4.28 -4.51
C GLU A 250 22.57 -4.71 -3.03
N GLU A 251 23.42 -4.17 -2.18
CA GLU A 251 23.57 -4.54 -0.75
C GLU A 251 22.31 -4.28 0.09
N ASN A 252 21.50 -3.28 -0.28
CA ASN A 252 20.25 -2.98 0.44
C ASN A 252 19.14 -3.99 0.14
N LEU A 253 19.13 -4.62 -1.04
CA LEU A 253 18.08 -5.56 -1.43
C LEU A 253 18.26 -6.93 -0.77
N ALA A 254 19.50 -7.39 -0.62
CA ALA A 254 19.83 -8.61 0.09
C ALA A 254 19.48 -8.52 1.59
N SER A 255 19.77 -7.37 2.20
CA SER A 255 19.43 -7.08 3.61
C SER A 255 17.91 -7.08 3.86
N LEU A 256 17.14 -6.53 2.93
CA LEU A 256 15.67 -6.57 2.97
C LEU A 256 15.12 -7.99 2.83
N LYS A 257 15.71 -8.82 1.97
CA LYS A 257 15.30 -10.22 1.79
C LYS A 257 15.56 -11.05 3.06
N ALA A 258 16.73 -10.88 3.67
CA ALA A 258 17.12 -11.58 4.90
C ALA A 258 16.23 -11.21 6.10
N ALA A 259 15.87 -9.93 6.24
CA ALA A 259 14.96 -9.48 7.30
C ALA A 259 13.55 -10.12 7.19
N PHE A 260 13.07 -10.36 5.97
CA PHE A 260 11.76 -10.97 5.72
C PHE A 260 11.73 -12.49 5.90
N GLU A 261 12.79 -13.20 5.52
CA GLU A 261 12.87 -14.66 5.74
C GLU A 261 12.78 -15.00 7.24
N ASN A 262 13.40 -14.18 8.10
CA ASN A 262 13.34 -14.36 9.56
C ASN A 262 11.95 -14.14 10.17
N LEU A 263 11.13 -13.25 9.60
CA LEU A 263 9.77 -12.99 10.06
C LEU A 263 8.78 -14.08 9.60
N SER A 264 9.03 -14.71 8.44
CA SER A 264 8.18 -15.78 7.93
C SER A 264 8.35 -17.12 8.67
N ALA A 265 9.47 -17.30 9.38
CA ALA A 265 9.79 -18.53 10.10
C ALA A 265 9.11 -18.68 11.47
N GLN A 266 8.45 -17.63 11.98
CA GLN A 266 7.75 -17.65 13.27
C GLN A 266 6.25 -17.89 13.08
N ALA A 267 5.88 -19.10 12.68
CA ALA A 267 4.52 -19.62 12.85
C ALA A 267 4.55 -20.69 13.96
N PRO A 268 3.75 -20.57 15.04
CA PRO A 268 3.82 -21.52 16.14
C PRO A 268 3.16 -22.85 15.77
N LEU A 269 3.98 -23.85 15.46
CA LEU A 269 3.66 -25.25 15.69
C LEU A 269 3.76 -25.52 17.19
N SER A 270 2.62 -25.69 17.85
CA SER A 270 2.58 -26.42 19.12
C SER A 270 1.45 -27.44 19.10
N SER A 271 1.86 -28.69 18.89
CA SER A 271 1.11 -29.89 19.17
C SER A 271 1.07 -30.12 20.69
N SER A 272 -0.11 -30.32 21.26
CA SER A 272 -0.22 -31.12 22.49
C SER A 272 -1.56 -31.85 22.54
N ASN A 273 -1.44 -33.16 22.72
CA ASN A 273 -2.52 -34.11 22.99
C ASN A 273 -3.20 -33.76 24.31
N GLY A 274 -4.53 -33.70 24.32
CA GLY A 274 -5.32 -33.45 25.53
C GLY A 274 -6.77 -33.86 25.35
N LYS A 275 -7.02 -35.16 25.42
CA LYS A 275 -8.34 -35.81 25.43
C LYS A 275 -9.17 -35.32 26.63
N ARG A 276 -10.25 -34.56 26.42
CA ARG A 276 -11.40 -34.49 27.34
C ARG A 276 -12.70 -34.36 26.57
N THR A 277 -13.48 -35.42 26.65
CA THR A 277 -14.93 -35.52 26.41
C THR A 277 -15.68 -34.58 27.36
N PHE A 278 -16.77 -33.93 26.94
CA PHE A 278 -18.06 -33.94 27.66
C PHE A 278 -19.21 -33.32 26.82
N SER A 279 -20.29 -34.11 26.80
CA SER A 279 -21.69 -33.98 26.36
C SER A 279 -22.29 -32.65 25.90
N VAL A 280 -23.00 -32.79 24.77
CA VAL A 280 -24.13 -31.98 24.26
C VAL A 280 -25.33 -32.09 25.21
N ASN A 281 -26.02 -30.97 25.45
CA ASN A 281 -27.45 -30.92 25.75
C ASN A 281 -28.09 -29.72 25.05
N THR A 282 -29.26 -29.96 24.50
CA THR A 282 -30.09 -29.09 23.64
C THR A 282 -31.24 -28.46 24.44
N GLU A 283 -31.81 -27.37 23.90
CA GLU A 283 -33.14 -26.76 24.19
C GLU A 283 -33.20 -25.89 25.49
N ASP A 284 -33.76 -24.67 25.56
CA ASP A 284 -34.90 -24.05 24.86
C ASP A 284 -34.79 -22.51 24.77
N GLY A 285 -35.59 -21.89 23.88
CA GLY A 285 -35.63 -20.44 23.65
C GLY A 285 -36.47 -19.63 24.61
N LEU A 286 -36.22 -18.31 24.65
CA LEU A 286 -37.13 -17.24 25.08
C LEU A 286 -36.56 -15.84 24.73
N ASP A 287 -37.46 -14.90 24.45
CA ASP A 287 -37.27 -13.58 23.81
C ASP A 287 -36.27 -12.59 24.46
N PRO A 288 -35.60 -11.71 23.68
CA PRO A 288 -34.59 -10.77 24.15
C PRO A 288 -35.15 -9.35 24.35
N SER A 289 -35.78 -9.06 25.49
CA SER A 289 -36.15 -7.65 25.77
C SER A 289 -36.17 -7.25 27.24
N THR A 290 -35.41 -7.89 28.15
CA THR A 290 -35.29 -7.35 29.52
C THR A 290 -34.07 -7.81 30.33
N PHE A 291 -32.90 -8.02 29.71
CA PHE A 291 -31.68 -8.40 30.46
C PHE A 291 -30.43 -7.55 30.20
N CYS A 292 -30.59 -6.37 29.60
CA CYS A 292 -29.48 -5.49 29.21
C CYS A 292 -28.94 -4.57 30.32
N ARG A 293 -29.06 -4.91 31.61
CA ARG A 293 -28.51 -4.01 32.66
C ARG A 293 -27.61 -4.63 33.73
N GLU A 294 -27.32 -5.93 33.73
CA GLU A 294 -26.57 -6.49 34.88
C GLU A 294 -25.54 -7.58 34.59
N LYS A 295 -25.03 -7.67 33.35
CA LYS A 295 -23.91 -8.58 33.02
C LYS A 295 -22.72 -7.91 32.33
N ILE A 296 -22.51 -6.62 32.59
CA ILE A 296 -21.29 -5.88 32.18
C ILE A 296 -20.14 -6.08 33.19
N ALA A 297 -20.38 -6.72 34.34
CA ALA A 297 -19.43 -6.73 35.45
C ALA A 297 -18.51 -7.95 35.57
N ARG A 298 -18.49 -8.92 34.63
CA ARG A 298 -17.68 -10.15 34.78
C ARG A 298 -17.04 -10.63 33.48
N GLU A 299 -16.27 -9.75 32.85
CA GLU A 299 -15.15 -10.11 31.96
C GLU A 299 -14.28 -8.84 31.73
N ASN A 300 -13.93 -8.16 32.84
CA ASN A 300 -12.92 -7.11 32.80
C ASN A 300 -11.54 -7.78 32.81
N HIS A 301 -10.99 -8.08 31.62
CA HIS A 301 -9.54 -8.05 31.51
C HIS A 301 -9.10 -6.62 31.78
N ASN A 302 -8.48 -6.44 32.95
CA ASN A 302 -7.93 -5.22 33.50
C ASN A 302 -6.72 -4.70 32.68
N SER A 303 -6.83 -4.56 31.36
CA SER A 303 -5.77 -3.96 30.55
C SER A 303 -5.94 -2.44 30.54
N SER A 304 -5.35 -1.76 31.52
CA SER A 304 -5.23 -0.31 31.47
C SER A 304 -4.52 0.11 30.18
N PRO A 305 -4.92 1.20 29.50
CA PRO A 305 -4.19 1.66 28.31
C PRO A 305 -2.77 2.03 28.74
N GLY A 306 -1.76 1.29 28.28
CA GLY A 306 -0.36 1.63 28.51
C GLY A 306 0.17 2.64 27.49
N ALA A 307 1.50 2.79 27.42
CA ALA A 307 2.13 3.87 26.66
C ALA A 307 1.83 3.78 25.15
N LEU A 308 1.78 4.92 24.47
CA LEU A 308 1.66 4.97 23.02
C LEU A 308 3.03 4.79 22.35
N PHE A 309 3.14 3.81 21.47
CA PHE A 309 4.27 3.62 20.57
C PHE A 309 3.97 4.29 19.23
N VAL A 310 4.53 5.48 19.00
CA VAL A 310 4.12 6.38 17.90
C VAL A 310 5.14 6.40 16.77
N LEU A 311 4.73 5.99 15.56
CA LEU A 311 5.57 5.92 14.37
C LEU A 311 5.05 6.80 13.21
N PRO A 312 5.92 7.53 12.50
CA PRO A 312 5.56 8.26 11.29
C PRO A 312 5.56 7.34 10.06
N LEU A 313 4.73 7.66 9.06
CA LEU A 313 4.75 6.98 7.75
C LEU A 313 4.38 7.93 6.60
N TYR A 314 5.36 8.27 5.76
CA TYR A 314 5.17 9.11 4.57
C TYR A 314 6.20 8.76 3.49
N ALA A 315 5.98 9.19 2.25
CA ALA A 315 6.71 8.70 1.08
C ALA A 315 8.23 8.93 1.15
N MET A 316 8.66 10.11 1.63
CA MET A 316 10.08 10.47 1.76
C MET A 316 10.78 9.89 3.00
N LEU A 317 10.07 9.14 3.84
CA LEU A 317 10.68 8.51 5.01
C LEU A 317 11.67 7.41 4.55
N PRO A 318 12.89 7.31 5.11
CA PRO A 318 13.84 6.26 4.75
C PRO A 318 13.26 4.85 4.91
N ALA A 319 13.64 3.93 4.03
CA ALA A 319 13.06 2.58 3.98
C ALA A 319 13.17 1.83 5.31
N ALA A 320 14.31 1.91 6.00
CA ALA A 320 14.49 1.31 7.33
C ALA A 320 13.48 1.84 8.36
N ALA A 321 13.18 3.14 8.33
CA ALA A 321 12.19 3.73 9.23
C ALA A 321 10.75 3.37 8.84
N GLN A 322 10.45 3.23 7.55
CA GLN A 322 9.13 2.74 7.10
C GLN A 322 8.87 1.30 7.57
N LEU A 323 9.90 0.46 7.63
CA LEU A 323 9.76 -0.94 8.05
C LEU A 323 9.38 -1.12 9.52
N ARG A 324 9.68 -0.12 10.36
CA ARG A 324 9.38 -0.17 11.79
C ARG A 324 7.89 -0.32 12.10
N VAL A 325 7.00 0.11 11.20
CA VAL A 325 5.55 -0.06 11.39
C VAL A 325 5.10 -1.52 11.37
N PHE A 326 5.96 -2.44 10.92
CA PHE A 326 5.70 -3.89 10.88
C PHE A 326 6.34 -4.64 12.04
N GLU A 327 7.14 -3.97 12.88
CA GLU A 327 7.77 -4.59 14.05
C GLU A 327 6.72 -4.91 15.13
N GLU A 328 6.99 -5.95 15.90
CA GLU A 328 6.15 -6.29 17.05
C GLU A 328 6.23 -5.20 18.12
N VAL A 329 5.07 -4.85 18.66
CA VAL A 329 4.94 -3.81 19.69
C VAL A 329 5.11 -4.46 21.05
N LYS A 330 5.91 -3.84 21.93
CA LYS A 330 6.16 -4.34 23.28
C LYS A 330 4.85 -4.49 24.06
N GLU A 331 4.81 -5.49 24.93
CA GLU A 331 3.63 -5.75 25.76
C GLU A 331 3.30 -4.53 26.65
N GLY A 332 2.03 -4.14 26.66
CA GLY A 332 1.57 -2.95 27.37
C GLY A 332 1.65 -1.65 26.56
N GLU A 333 2.28 -1.62 25.38
CA GLU A 333 2.24 -0.46 24.49
C GLU A 333 1.12 -0.58 23.45
N ARG A 334 0.61 0.58 22.97
CA ARG A 334 -0.32 0.64 21.86
C ARG A 334 0.32 1.34 20.67
N LEU A 335 0.39 0.63 19.54
CA LEU A 335 0.84 1.19 18.27
C LEU A 335 -0.05 2.33 17.81
N VAL A 336 0.56 3.45 17.45
CA VAL A 336 -0.07 4.57 16.74
C VAL A 336 0.78 4.93 15.53
N VAL A 337 0.25 4.71 14.33
CA VAL A 337 0.90 5.11 13.09
C VAL A 337 0.25 6.39 12.58
N VAL A 338 1.04 7.45 12.42
CA VAL A 338 0.58 8.70 11.79
C VAL A 338 1.09 8.73 10.36
N ALA A 339 0.18 8.72 9.40
CA ALA A 339 0.50 8.47 8.00
C ALA A 339 -0.13 9.47 7.03
N THR A 340 0.48 9.62 5.86
CA THR A 340 -0.19 10.18 4.68
C THR A 340 -0.96 9.09 3.92
N ASN A 341 -1.47 9.40 2.73
CA ASN A 341 -2.12 8.45 1.82
C ASN A 341 -1.24 7.23 1.42
N VAL A 342 0.04 7.19 1.78
CA VAL A 342 0.91 6.00 1.63
C VAL A 342 0.34 4.76 2.33
N ALA A 343 -0.43 4.93 3.41
CA ALA A 343 -1.08 3.81 4.11
C ALA A 343 -2.45 3.41 3.49
N GLU A 344 -2.91 4.07 2.42
CA GLU A 344 -4.27 3.93 1.88
C GLU A 344 -4.49 2.67 1.05
N THR A 345 -3.49 2.17 0.31
CA THR A 345 -3.64 1.08 -0.68
C THR A 345 -2.71 -0.11 -0.43
N SER A 346 -1.40 0.04 -0.65
CA SER A 346 -0.52 -1.13 -0.79
C SER A 346 0.01 -1.73 0.52
N LEU A 347 -0.08 -1.04 1.66
CA LEU A 347 0.51 -1.50 2.93
C LEU A 347 -0.55 -2.02 3.89
N THR A 348 -0.36 -3.25 4.38
CA THR A 348 -1.19 -3.83 5.45
C THR A 348 -0.38 -3.85 6.74
N ILE A 349 -0.61 -2.86 7.59
CA ILE A 349 0.02 -2.77 8.91
C ILE A 349 -0.69 -3.75 9.86
N PRO A 350 0.03 -4.71 10.47
CA PRO A 350 -0.58 -5.70 11.34
C PRO A 350 -1.17 -5.05 12.59
N GLY A 351 -2.27 -5.62 13.10
CA GLY A 351 -2.86 -5.20 14.38
C GLY A 351 -3.59 -3.86 14.40
N ILE A 352 -3.69 -3.13 13.28
CA ILE A 352 -4.52 -1.92 13.18
C ILE A 352 -6.01 -2.29 13.30
N LYS A 353 -6.69 -1.69 14.27
CA LYS A 353 -8.13 -1.85 14.50
C LYS A 353 -8.87 -0.51 14.56
N TYR A 354 -8.15 0.60 14.65
CA TYR A 354 -8.73 1.93 14.71
C TYR A 354 -8.13 2.79 13.60
N VAL A 355 -8.99 3.48 12.86
CA VAL A 355 -8.58 4.47 11.86
C VAL A 355 -9.14 5.83 12.26
N VAL A 356 -8.33 6.87 12.22
CA VAL A 356 -8.75 8.26 12.36
C VAL A 356 -8.44 8.97 11.05
N ASP A 357 -9.47 9.46 10.38
CA ASP A 357 -9.35 10.04 9.04
C ASP A 357 -9.75 11.52 9.04
N THR A 358 -8.80 12.38 8.64
CA THR A 358 -9.03 13.81 8.46
C THR A 358 -9.83 14.12 7.20
N GLY A 359 -9.96 13.17 6.27
CA GLY A 359 -10.74 13.34 5.05
C GLY A 359 -10.05 14.22 4.00
N ARG A 360 -8.76 14.52 4.17
CA ARG A 360 -7.99 15.33 3.23
C ARG A 360 -6.74 14.60 2.73
N GLU A 361 -6.26 15.06 1.59
CA GLU A 361 -5.00 14.64 1.00
C GLU A 361 -4.33 15.80 0.24
N LYS A 362 -3.02 15.73 0.10
CA LYS A 362 -2.25 16.66 -0.75
C LYS A 362 -2.12 16.04 -2.14
N VAL A 363 -2.71 16.68 -3.13
CA VAL A 363 -2.75 16.21 -4.53
C VAL A 363 -1.94 17.15 -5.41
N LYS A 364 -1.21 16.58 -6.37
CA LYS A 364 -0.56 17.31 -7.45
C LYS A 364 -1.59 17.60 -8.55
N ASN A 365 -1.77 18.86 -8.90
CA ASN A 365 -2.58 19.29 -10.04
C ASN A 365 -1.65 19.80 -11.14
N TYR A 366 -2.04 19.55 -12.39
CA TYR A 366 -1.40 20.12 -13.56
C TYR A 366 -2.39 21.01 -14.27
N ASP A 367 -2.02 22.25 -14.52
CA ASP A 367 -2.80 23.18 -15.33
C ASP A 367 -2.25 23.18 -16.76
N SER A 368 -3.07 22.70 -17.70
CA SER A 368 -2.68 22.57 -19.11
C SER A 368 -2.56 23.91 -19.83
N THR A 369 -3.10 25.00 -19.26
CA THR A 369 -3.10 26.32 -19.92
C THR A 369 -1.78 27.06 -19.71
N ASN A 370 -1.18 26.94 -18.52
CA ASN A 370 0.10 27.57 -18.16
C ASN A 370 1.25 26.57 -18.01
N GLY A 371 0.96 25.26 -18.03
CA GLY A 371 1.97 24.21 -17.86
C GLY A 371 2.51 24.07 -16.43
N MET A 372 1.89 24.70 -15.43
CA MET A 372 2.35 24.68 -14.04
C MET A 372 1.82 23.48 -13.27
N GLU A 373 2.63 23.00 -12.33
CA GLU A 373 2.29 21.93 -11.40
C GLU A 373 2.19 22.49 -9.98
N THR A 374 1.01 22.40 -9.37
CA THR A 374 0.76 22.87 -8.01
C THR A 374 0.39 21.73 -7.08
N TYR A 375 0.73 21.85 -5.80
CA TYR A 375 0.26 20.92 -4.78
C TYR A 375 -0.78 21.56 -3.89
N GLU A 376 -1.97 20.99 -3.87
CA GLU A 376 -3.10 21.51 -3.10
C GLU A 376 -3.65 20.45 -2.16
N VAL A 377 -4.08 20.90 -0.97
CA VAL A 377 -4.81 20.03 -0.05
C VAL A 377 -6.29 20.05 -0.41
N LYS A 378 -6.83 18.89 -0.76
CA LYS A 378 -8.25 18.71 -1.17
C LYS A 378 -8.92 17.64 -0.32
N PHE A 379 -10.25 17.61 -0.37
CA PHE A 379 -11.01 16.47 0.16
C PHE A 379 -10.70 15.21 -0.64
N ILE A 380 -10.60 14.09 0.07
CA ILE A 380 -10.47 12.78 -0.56
C ILE A 380 -11.76 12.38 -1.26
N SER A 381 -11.68 11.39 -2.14
CA SER A 381 -12.89 10.78 -2.69
C SER A 381 -13.61 9.88 -1.68
N LYS A 382 -14.90 9.61 -1.91
CA LYS A 382 -15.65 8.64 -1.11
C LYS A 382 -15.06 7.23 -1.23
N ALA A 383 -14.54 6.88 -2.40
CA ALA A 383 -13.79 5.64 -2.60
C ALA A 383 -12.53 5.57 -1.71
N SER A 384 -11.72 6.64 -1.70
CA SER A 384 -10.55 6.76 -0.82
C SER A 384 -10.92 6.66 0.66
N ALA A 385 -11.99 7.34 1.08
CA ALA A 385 -12.51 7.26 2.45
C ALA A 385 -12.93 5.82 2.82
N ALA A 386 -13.53 5.07 1.90
CA ALA A 386 -13.86 3.66 2.09
C ALA A 386 -12.61 2.78 2.23
N GLN A 387 -11.56 3.03 1.46
CA GLN A 387 -10.30 2.31 1.55
C GLN A 387 -9.55 2.58 2.86
N ARG A 388 -9.49 3.85 3.27
CA ARG A 388 -8.94 4.26 4.58
C ARG A 388 -9.70 3.58 5.73
N ALA A 389 -11.03 3.63 5.70
CA ALA A 389 -11.86 2.92 6.69
C ALA A 389 -11.61 1.40 6.68
N GLY A 390 -11.41 0.81 5.49
CA GLY A 390 -11.08 -0.60 5.33
C GLY A 390 -9.75 -1.03 5.97
N ARG A 391 -8.85 -0.10 6.33
CA ARG A 391 -7.60 -0.41 7.04
C ARG A 391 -7.82 -0.93 8.45
N ALA A 392 -8.91 -0.54 9.11
CA ALA A 392 -9.28 -1.06 10.42
C ALA A 392 -9.81 -2.51 10.37
N GLY A 393 -10.23 -2.99 9.19
CA GLY A 393 -10.96 -4.26 9.04
C GLY A 393 -10.16 -5.42 8.42
N ARG A 394 -8.84 -5.27 8.22
CA ARG A 394 -8.04 -6.28 7.50
C ARG A 394 -7.75 -7.53 8.33
N THR A 395 -7.52 -7.40 9.63
CA THR A 395 -7.10 -8.51 10.51
C THR A 395 -8.16 -8.90 11.54
N ALA A 396 -9.06 -7.98 11.90
CA ALA A 396 -10.13 -8.18 12.88
C ALA A 396 -11.24 -7.13 12.70
N ALA A 397 -12.25 -7.15 13.58
CA ALA A 397 -13.17 -6.04 13.75
C ALA A 397 -12.41 -4.74 14.00
N GLY A 398 -12.85 -3.65 13.38
CA GLY A 398 -12.24 -2.35 13.59
C GLY A 398 -13.22 -1.20 13.46
N HIS A 399 -12.80 -0.05 13.96
CA HIS A 399 -13.56 1.19 13.98
C HIS A 399 -12.84 2.27 13.18
N PHE A 400 -13.62 3.14 12.55
CA PHE A 400 -13.10 4.29 11.83
C PHE A 400 -13.79 5.55 12.35
N TYR A 401 -13.00 6.59 12.62
CA TYR A 401 -13.42 7.89 13.10
C TYR A 401 -13.17 8.91 12.00
N ARG A 402 -14.25 9.44 11.42
CA ARG A 402 -14.19 10.47 10.38
C ARG A 402 -14.28 11.83 11.04
N LEU A 403 -13.28 12.69 10.81
CA LEU A 403 -13.24 14.04 11.36
C LEU A 403 -13.96 15.05 10.45
N TYR A 404 -15.06 14.62 9.84
CA TYR A 404 -15.88 15.38 8.90
C TYR A 404 -17.34 14.94 9.01
N SER A 405 -18.26 15.86 8.74
CA SER A 405 -19.70 15.60 8.86
C SER A 405 -20.23 14.76 7.71
N SER A 406 -21.36 14.08 7.93
CA SER A 406 -22.07 13.36 6.85
C SER A 406 -22.52 14.31 5.73
N ALA A 407 -22.83 15.58 6.06
CA ALA A 407 -23.17 16.59 5.06
C ALA A 407 -21.98 16.91 4.15
N ALA A 408 -20.79 17.14 4.72
CA ALA A 408 -19.57 17.37 3.95
C ALA A 408 -19.24 16.13 3.09
N PHE A 409 -19.32 14.93 3.67
CA PHE A 409 -19.07 13.68 2.96
C PHE A 409 -20.01 13.46 1.76
N ASN A 410 -21.28 13.86 1.89
CA ASN A 410 -22.26 13.64 0.81
C ASN A 410 -22.19 14.71 -0.28
N ASN A 411 -21.88 15.96 0.09
CA ASN A 411 -22.01 17.12 -0.80
C ASN A 411 -20.68 17.60 -1.39
N GLU A 412 -19.57 17.44 -0.66
CA GLU A 412 -18.26 17.99 -1.05
C GLU A 412 -17.29 16.92 -1.57
N PHE A 413 -17.43 15.66 -1.12
CA PHE A 413 -16.49 14.60 -1.51
C PHE A 413 -16.88 14.02 -2.87
N PRO A 414 -15.96 13.99 -3.86
CA PRO A 414 -16.24 13.32 -5.12
C PRO A 414 -16.36 11.82 -4.91
N GLU A 415 -17.16 11.15 -5.74
CA GLU A 415 -17.38 9.71 -5.58
C GLU A 415 -16.07 8.91 -5.75
N PHE A 416 -15.24 9.29 -6.72
CA PHE A 416 -13.90 8.71 -6.91
C PHE A 416 -12.92 9.78 -7.41
N SER A 417 -11.63 9.59 -7.13
CA SER A 417 -10.56 10.48 -7.57
C SER A 417 -10.40 10.47 -9.11
N PRO A 418 -9.98 11.59 -9.72
CA PRO A 418 -9.71 11.65 -11.15
C PRO A 418 -8.50 10.78 -11.50
N ALA A 419 -8.49 10.24 -12.73
CA ALA A 419 -7.42 9.41 -13.22
C ALA A 419 -6.10 10.19 -13.30
N GLU A 420 -4.96 9.52 -13.14
CA GLU A 420 -3.66 10.17 -13.21
C GLU A 420 -3.39 10.79 -14.59
N VAL A 421 -3.91 10.17 -15.66
CA VAL A 421 -3.78 10.67 -17.04
C VAL A 421 -4.37 12.08 -17.23
N GLU A 422 -5.34 12.48 -16.40
CA GLU A 422 -5.94 13.83 -16.44
C GLU A 422 -5.09 14.88 -15.70
N LYS A 423 -4.08 14.44 -14.94
CA LYS A 423 -3.27 15.28 -14.04
C LYS A 423 -1.81 15.37 -14.47
N VAL A 424 -1.45 14.83 -15.63
CA VAL A 424 -0.07 14.80 -16.14
C VAL A 424 -0.02 15.32 -17.58
N PRO A 425 1.10 15.92 -18.00
CA PRO A 425 1.29 16.31 -19.39
C PRO A 425 1.16 15.11 -20.34
N VAL A 426 0.31 15.23 -21.36
CA VAL A 426 0.05 14.14 -22.32
C VAL A 426 1.23 13.83 -23.24
N HIS A 427 2.17 14.76 -23.40
CA HIS A 427 3.33 14.64 -24.30
C HIS A 427 4.12 13.34 -24.09
N GLY A 428 4.43 13.01 -22.83
CA GLY A 428 5.16 11.79 -22.49
C GLY A 428 4.37 10.52 -22.80
N VAL A 429 3.05 10.56 -22.60
CA VAL A 429 2.12 9.46 -22.91
C VAL A 429 2.07 9.22 -24.42
N VAL A 430 1.91 10.27 -25.21
CA VAL A 430 1.84 10.20 -26.67
C VAL A 430 3.16 9.69 -27.25
N LEU A 431 4.29 10.21 -26.78
CA LEU A 431 5.61 9.75 -27.20
C LEU A 431 5.79 8.26 -26.91
N PHE A 432 5.38 7.84 -25.71
CA PHE A 432 5.40 6.44 -25.31
C PHE A 432 4.54 5.56 -26.23
N LEU A 433 3.30 5.95 -26.52
CA LEU A 433 2.40 5.19 -27.41
C LEU A 433 2.93 5.15 -28.86
N LYS A 434 3.52 6.24 -29.36
CA LYS A 434 4.15 6.26 -30.69
C LYS A 434 5.37 5.35 -30.76
N SER A 435 6.16 5.24 -29.68
CA SER A 435 7.27 4.28 -29.59
C SER A 435 6.81 2.81 -29.71
N MET A 436 5.55 2.53 -29.33
CA MET A 436 4.90 1.23 -29.51
C MET A 436 4.32 1.00 -30.90
N LEU A 437 4.57 1.91 -31.85
CA LEU A 437 4.01 1.90 -33.21
C LEU A 437 2.46 1.93 -33.24
N ILE A 438 1.83 2.44 -32.18
CA ILE A 438 0.39 2.70 -32.17
C ILE A 438 0.16 3.98 -32.96
N LYS A 439 -0.39 3.84 -34.16
CA LYS A 439 -0.54 4.96 -35.09
C LYS A 439 -1.72 5.86 -34.71
N ASP A 440 -2.84 5.27 -34.23
CA ASP A 440 -4.06 5.96 -33.81
C ASP A 440 -4.75 5.27 -32.62
#